data_AF-A0A3M8DKA8-F1
#
_entry.id   AF-A0A3M8DKA8-F1
#
_cell.length_a   1.000
_cell.length_b   1.000
_cell.length_c   1.000
_cell.angle_alpha   90.00
_cell.angle_beta   90.00
_cell.angle_gamma   90.00
#
_symmetry.space_group_name_H-M   'P 1'
#
loop_
_entity.id
_entity.type
_entity.pdbx_description
1 polymer ?
#
loop_
_entity_poly.entity_id
_entity_poly.type
_entity_poly.pdbx_seq_one_letter_code
_entity_poly.pdbx_strand_id
1 'polypeptide(L)' 'MTPITTFFRNLDAKCCASCGQVISEQAESYATECYTCQEHASTDAYKHYYKKN' A
#
# COMPACT_ATOMS: atom_id res chain seq x y z
N MET A 1 -8.78 29.47 9.63
CA MET A 1 -8.38 28.68 8.45
C MET A 1 -6.91 28.30 8.62
N THR A 2 -6.58 27.02 8.56
CA THR A 2 -5.18 26.56 8.51
C THR A 2 -4.57 26.95 7.16
N PRO A 3 -3.37 27.55 7.11
CA PRO A 3 -2.69 27.80 5.85
C PRO A 3 -2.47 26.48 5.09
N ILE A 4 -2.70 26.49 3.77
CA ILE A 4 -2.59 25.29 2.92
C ILE A 4 -1.19 24.65 3.00
N THR A 5 -0.15 25.46 3.19
CA THR A 5 1.23 25.00 3.37
C THR A 5 1.44 24.24 4.68
N THR A 6 0.71 24.61 5.73
CA THR A 6 0.72 23.92 7.03
C THR A 6 -0.07 22.62 6.97
N PHE A 7 -1.14 22.56 6.16
CA PHE A 7 -1.93 21.36 5.95
C PHE A 7 -1.08 20.22 5.35
N PHE A 8 -0.35 20.48 4.26
CA PHE A 8 0.46 19.44 3.62
C PHE A 8 1.67 18.99 4.47
N ARG A 9 2.21 19.87 5.32
CA ARG A 9 3.31 19.53 6.24
C ARG A 9 2.90 18.55 7.34
N ASN A 10 1.61 18.53 7.67
CA ASN A 10 1.05 17.72 8.75
C ASN A 10 0.20 16.55 8.22
N LEU A 11 0.38 16.18 6.94
CA LEU A 11 -0.27 14.98 6.41
C LEU A 11 0.35 13.75 7.05
N ASP A 12 -0.51 12.88 7.54
CA ASP A 12 -0.09 11.58 8.05
C ASP A 12 0.56 10.75 6.94
N ALA A 13 1.47 9.88 7.35
CA ALA A 13 2.08 8.94 6.44
C ALA A 13 0.99 8.03 5.83
N LYS A 14 1.14 7.71 4.55
CA LYS A 14 0.23 6.82 3.85
C LYS A 14 0.27 5.44 4.48
N CYS A 15 -0.89 4.88 4.84
CA CYS A 15 -1.01 3.54 5.39
C CYS A 15 -1.60 2.55 4.37
N CYS A 16 -1.17 1.30 4.45
CA CYS A 16 -1.65 0.20 3.64
C CYS A 16 -3.12 -0.09 3.97
N ALA A 17 -3.98 -0.13 2.95
CA ALA A 17 -5.39 -0.45 3.09
C ALA A 17 -5.64 -1.87 3.61
N SER A 18 -4.71 -2.80 3.37
CA SER A 18 -4.88 -4.22 3.69
C SER A 18 -4.31 -4.63 5.06
N CYS A 19 -3.19 -4.01 5.49
CA CYS A 19 -2.53 -4.37 6.76
C CYS A 19 -2.36 -3.21 7.74
N GLY A 20 -2.72 -1.98 7.37
CA GLY A 20 -2.63 -0.79 8.22
C GLY A 20 -1.21 -0.27 8.47
N GLN A 21 -0.17 -0.96 7.99
CA GLN A 21 1.21 -0.53 8.15
C GLN A 21 1.51 0.71 7.30
N VAL A 22 2.41 1.57 7.77
CA VAL A 22 2.90 2.70 6.98
C VAL A 22 3.57 2.17 5.71
N ILE A 23 3.14 2.69 4.56
CA ILE A 23 3.72 2.39 3.27
C ILE A 23 5.07 3.12 3.20
N SER A 24 6.16 2.34 3.15
CA SER A 24 7.48 2.86 2.74
C SER A 24 7.42 3.30 1.28
N GLU A 25 8.28 4.22 0.85
CA GLU A 25 8.31 4.72 -0.53
C GLU A 25 8.05 3.63 -1.58
N GLN A 26 7.04 3.88 -2.40
CA GLN A 26 6.72 3.03 -3.56
C GLN A 26 6.94 3.86 -4.82
N ALA A 27 7.44 3.22 -5.88
CA ALA A 27 7.57 3.87 -7.19
C ALA A 27 6.21 4.32 -7.74
N GLU A 28 5.12 3.66 -7.32
CA GLU A 28 3.74 4.00 -7.69
C GLU A 28 3.03 4.77 -6.57
N SER A 29 2.85 6.08 -6.76
CA SER A 29 2.22 6.96 -5.77
C SER A 29 0.74 6.64 -5.50
N TYR A 30 0.04 6.00 -6.44
CA TYR A 30 -1.39 5.68 -6.34
C TYR A 30 -1.70 4.31 -5.72
N ALA A 31 -0.70 3.45 -5.50
CA ALA A 31 -0.94 2.12 -4.93
C ALA A 31 -1.49 2.20 -3.51
N THR A 32 -2.60 1.54 -3.19
CA THR A 32 -3.23 1.63 -1.85
C THR A 32 -2.71 0.59 -0.86
N GLU A 33 -1.90 -0.36 -1.34
CA GLU A 33 -1.37 -1.47 -0.56
C GLU A 33 0.16 -1.46 -0.54
N CYS A 34 0.80 -1.94 0.53
CA CYS A 34 2.24 -2.10 0.58
C CYS A 34 2.72 -3.25 -0.33
N TYR A 35 4.00 -3.22 -0.72
CA TYR A 35 4.59 -4.24 -1.60
C TYR A 35 4.40 -5.67 -1.07
N THR A 36 4.52 -5.88 0.23
CA THR A 36 4.30 -7.20 0.86
C THR A 36 2.89 -7.72 0.64
N CYS A 37 1.86 -6.88 0.82
CA CYS A 37 0.48 -7.29 0.60
C CYS A 37 0.21 -7.59 -0.87
N GLN A 38 0.75 -6.79 -1.79
CA GLN A 38 0.63 -7.03 -3.24
C GLN A 38 1.35 -8.32 -3.67
N GLU A 39 2.53 -8.59 -3.12
CA GLU A 39 3.28 -9.82 -3.39
C GLU A 39 2.52 -11.05 -2.87
N HIS A 40 1.94 -10.97 -1.67
CA HIS A 40 1.10 -12.04 -1.13
C HIS A 40 -0.11 -12.30 -2.03
N ALA A 41 -0.83 -11.26 -2.45
CA ALA A 41 -1.98 -11.39 -3.33
C ALA A 41 -1.62 -12.05 -4.67
N SER A 42 -0.52 -11.65 -5.28
CA SER A 42 -0.05 -12.25 -6.55
C SER A 42 0.40 -13.70 -6.37
N THR A 43 1.10 -14.00 -5.27
CA THR A 43 1.54 -15.37 -4.93
C THR A 43 0.36 -16.29 -4.65
N ASP A 44 -0.64 -15.81 -3.91
CA ASP A 44 -1.83 -16.58 -3.58
C ASP A 44 -2.71 -16.84 -4.81
N ALA A 45 -2.83 -15.85 -5.71
CA ALA A 45 -3.45 -16.04 -7.01
C ALA A 45 -2.70 -17.12 -7.82
N TYR A 46 -1.36 -17.06 -7.89
CA TYR A 46 -0.57 -18.08 -8.58
C TYR A 46 -0.81 -19.48 -8.01
N LYS A 47 -0.77 -19.64 -6.67
CA LYS A 47 -1.05 -20.93 -6.02
C LYS A 47 -2.45 -21.43 -6.35
N HIS A 48 -3.46 -20.55 -6.34
CA HIS A 48 -4.83 -20.91 -6.63
C HIS A 48 -5.00 -21.49 -8.04
N TYR A 49 -4.39 -20.85 -9.05
CA TYR A 49 -4.55 -21.26 -10.44
C TYR A 49 -3.60 -22.38 -10.88
N TYR A 50 -2.36 -22.40 -10.37
CA TYR A 50 -1.29 -23.26 -10.91
C TYR A 50 -0.81 -24.34 -9.94
N LYS A 51 -1.05 -24.18 -8.63
CA LYS A 51 -0.67 -25.18 -7.61
C LYS A 51 -1.87 -26.04 -7.21
N LYS A 52 -2.53 -26.62 -8.21
CA LYS A 52 -3.49 -27.71 -8.04
C LYS A 52 -2.87 -29.00 -8.57
N ASN A 53 -1.81 -29.46 -7.91
CA ASN A 53 -1.23 -30.81 -8.01
C ASN A 53 -0.67 -31.18 -6.64
#